data_AF-A0A8C1HRS9-F1
#
_entry.id   AF-A0A8C1HRS9-F1
#
_cell.length_a   1.000
_cell.length_b   1.000
_cell.length_c   1.000
_cell.angle_alpha   90.00
_cell.angle_beta   90.00
_cell.angle_gamma   90.00
#
_symmetry.space_group_name_H-M   'P 1'
#
loop_
_entity.id
_entity.type
_entity.pdbx_description
1 polymer ?
#
loop_
_entity_poly.entity_id
_entity_poly.type
_entity_poly.pdbx_seq_one_letter_code
_entity_poly.pdbx_strand_id
1 'polypeptide(L)' 'EASKKGTCTDPYSILKPQEYPLNKNPLIVSSVTNERIAGCVYEEDKTAVVWFWLHQGEAQRCPCCGSNYKLVPHELPH' A
#
# COMPACT_ATOMS: atom_id res chain seq x y z
N GLU A 1 0.83 9.54 24.75
CA GLU A 1 2.22 9.81 24.31
C GLU A 1 2.76 8.70 23.37
N ALA A 2 2.14 8.50 22.20
CA ALA A 2 2.58 7.49 21.22
C ALA A 2 2.94 8.10 19.85
N SER A 3 3.31 9.40 19.83
CA SER A 3 3.51 10.18 18.61
C SER A 3 4.99 10.60 18.41
N LYS A 4 5.93 9.72 18.74
CA LYS A 4 7.38 9.95 18.55
C LYS A 4 8.05 8.76 17.85
N LYS A 5 7.62 8.51 16.61
CA LYS A 5 8.37 7.91 15.49
C LYS A 5 7.41 7.99 14.30
N GLY A 6 7.90 8.34 13.11
CA GLY A 6 7.09 8.60 11.90
C GLY A 6 6.39 7.38 11.29
N THR A 7 5.87 6.49 12.13
CA THR A 7 5.05 5.33 11.82
C THR A 7 3.95 5.31 12.87
N CYS A 8 2.76 5.78 12.50
CA CYS A 8 1.55 5.31 13.18
C CYS A 8 1.46 3.82 12.82
N THR A 9 2.10 2.97 13.64
CA THR A 9 2.21 1.55 13.35
C THR A 9 0.85 0.94 13.61
N ASP A 10 0.09 0.80 12.54
CA ASP A 10 -1.12 -0.02 12.49
C ASP A 10 -0.72 -1.41 11.98
N PRO A 11 -0.21 -2.29 12.86
CA PRO A 11 0.25 -3.63 12.45
C PRO A 11 -0.90 -4.45 11.87
N TYR A 12 -2.13 -4.17 12.30
CA TYR A 12 -3.30 -4.95 11.94
C TYR A 12 -4.13 -4.35 10.79
N SER A 13 -3.63 -3.31 10.10
CA SER A 13 -4.32 -2.66 8.97
C SER A 13 -5.77 -2.23 9.29
N ILE A 14 -6.02 -1.76 10.51
CA ILE A 14 -7.31 -1.25 10.99
C ILE A 14 -7.66 0.09 10.31
N LEU A 15 -6.66 0.92 10.03
CA LEU A 15 -6.82 2.24 9.45
C LEU A 15 -6.74 2.17 7.93
N LYS A 16 -7.50 3.04 7.26
CA LYS A 16 -7.38 3.22 5.82
C LYS A 16 -5.95 3.70 5.50
N PRO A 17 -5.23 3.05 4.57
CA PRO A 17 -3.93 3.51 4.12
C PRO A 17 -4.00 4.94 3.56
N GLN A 18 -2.91 5.70 3.69
CA GLN A 18 -2.86 7.07 3.20
C GLN A 18 -3.08 7.11 1.68
N GLU A 19 -3.87 8.10 1.24
CA GLU A 19 -4.23 8.24 -0.16
C GLU A 19 -3.08 8.81 -1.02
N TYR A 20 -3.11 8.40 -2.29
CA TYR A 20 -2.32 8.83 -3.43
C TYR A 20 -1.18 9.85 -3.18
N PRO A 21 0.10 9.41 -3.12
CA PRO A 21 1.21 10.35 -3.10
C PRO A 21 1.31 11.13 -4.42
N LEU A 22 1.54 12.44 -4.32
CA LEU A 22 1.76 13.33 -5.47
C LEU A 22 2.98 12.87 -6.30
N ASN A 23 2.70 12.19 -7.41
CA ASN A 23 3.48 11.96 -8.63
C ASN A 23 4.94 11.45 -8.58
N LYS A 24 5.60 11.27 -7.42
CA LYS A 24 6.99 10.76 -7.39
C LYS A 24 7.29 9.64 -6.41
N ASN A 25 6.42 9.42 -5.43
CA ASN A 25 6.67 8.41 -4.41
C ASN A 25 5.76 7.19 -4.64
N PRO A 26 6.28 5.96 -4.61
CA PRO A 26 5.45 4.77 -4.68
C PRO A 26 4.58 4.65 -3.42
N LEU A 27 3.37 4.14 -3.56
CA LEU A 27 2.53 3.77 -2.44
C LEU A 27 3.19 2.59 -1.71
N ILE A 28 3.51 2.79 -0.43
CA ILE A 28 4.14 1.78 0.40
C ILE A 28 3.07 0.83 0.93
N VAL A 29 3.20 -0.45 0.62
CA VAL A 29 2.30 -1.51 1.05
C VAL A 29 3.09 -2.44 1.96
N SER A 30 2.73 -2.50 3.24
CA SER A 30 3.35 -3.44 4.19
C SER A 30 2.86 -4.87 3.92
N SER A 31 3.71 -5.88 4.07
CA SER A 31 3.27 -7.28 4.07
C SER A 31 4.13 -8.11 4.99
N VAL A 32 3.52 -9.11 5.64
CA VAL A 32 4.23 -10.14 6.42
C VAL A 32 4.84 -11.21 5.53
N THR A 33 4.37 -11.31 4.28
CA THR A 33 4.81 -12.25 3.25
C THR A 33 5.45 -11.52 2.07
N ASN A 34 6.01 -12.27 1.12
CA ASN A 34 6.66 -11.73 -0.08
C ASN A 34 5.66 -11.22 -1.14
N GLU A 35 4.35 -11.34 -0.91
CA GLU A 35 3.32 -10.86 -1.82
C GLU A 35 2.07 -10.42 -1.07
N ARG A 36 1.38 -9.39 -1.57
CA ARG A 36 0.11 -8.89 -1.03
C ARG A 36 -0.81 -8.48 -2.18
N ILE A 37 -2.10 -8.76 -2.03
CA ILE A 37 -3.11 -8.27 -2.97
C ILE A 37 -3.26 -6.75 -2.79
N ALA A 38 -3.07 -5.99 -3.86
CA ALA A 38 -3.30 -4.55 -3.90
C ALA A 38 -4.60 -4.24 -4.66
N GLY A 39 -5.41 -3.36 -4.07
CA GLY A 39 -6.62 -2.82 -4.70
C GLY A 39 -6.40 -1.35 -5.07
N CYS A 40 -6.58 -1.02 -6.34
CA CYS A 40 -6.52 0.35 -6.83
C CYS A 40 -7.92 0.85 -7.20
N VAL A 41 -8.34 1.92 -6.52
CA VAL A 41 -9.47 2.75 -6.92
C VAL A 41 -8.87 4.04 -7.46
N TYR A 42 -8.96 4.25 -8.76
CA TYR A 42 -8.23 5.33 -9.44
C TYR A 42 -9.05 6.60 -9.60
N GLU A 43 -10.36 6.54 -9.33
CA GLU A 43 -11.27 7.67 -9.36
C GLU A 43 -12.31 7.46 -8.26
N GLU A 44 -12.59 8.51 -7.49
CA GLU A 44 -13.41 8.44 -6.27
C GLU A 44 -14.84 7.94 -6.56
N ASP A 45 -15.38 8.25 -7.73
CA ASP A 45 -16.73 7.86 -8.16
C ASP A 45 -16.79 6.45 -8.79
N LYS A 46 -15.65 5.77 -8.96
CA LYS A 46 -15.63 4.44 -9.58
C LYS A 46 -15.89 3.35 -8.55
N THR A 47 -16.91 2.55 -8.84
CA THR A 47 -17.29 1.37 -8.05
C THR A 47 -16.41 0.16 -8.31
N ALA A 48 -15.63 0.18 -9.38
CA ALA A 48 -14.76 -0.94 -9.78
C ALA A 48 -13.37 -0.80 -9.14
N VAL A 49 -12.96 -1.84 -8.40
CA VAL A 49 -11.61 -1.96 -7.84
C VAL A 49 -10.75 -2.80 -8.78
N VAL A 50 -9.57 -2.28 -9.13
CA VAL A 50 -8.57 -3.04 -9.89
C VAL A 50 -7.71 -3.82 -8.90
N TRP A 51 -7.77 -5.15 -8.97
CA TRP A 51 -7.02 -6.06 -8.11
C TRP A 51 -5.82 -6.65 -8.84
N PHE A 52 -4.66 -6.68 -8.18
CA PHE A 52 -3.48 -7.34 -8.70
C PHE A 52 -2.56 -7.81 -7.56
N TRP A 53 -1.71 -8.79 -7.86
CA TRP A 53 -0.68 -9.25 -6.95
C TRP A 53 0.50 -8.30 -6.97
N LEU A 54 0.85 -7.79 -5.79
CA LEU A 54 2.06 -7.02 -5.55
C LEU A 54 3.08 -7.94 -4.90
N HIS A 55 4.23 -8.11 -5.55
CA HIS A 55 5.34 -8.93 -5.10
C HIS A 55 6.44 -8.06 -4.47
N GLN A 56 7.25 -8.68 -3.62
CA GLN A 56 8.42 -8.06 -3.02
C GLN A 56 9.48 -7.73 -4.07
N GLY A 57 10.07 -6.54 -3.96
CA GLY A 57 11.18 -6.10 -4.81
C GLY A 57 10.96 -4.71 -5.39
N GLU A 58 11.00 -4.62 -6.72
CA GLU A 58 10.80 -3.37 -7.45
C GLU A 58 9.35 -2.88 -7.36
N ALA A 59 9.16 -1.57 -7.54
CA ALA A 59 7.84 -0.99 -7.54
C ALA A 59 7.07 -1.45 -8.79
N GLN A 60 5.87 -2.01 -8.59
CA GLN A 60 4.98 -2.41 -9.66
C GLN A 60 3.94 -1.33 -9.93
N ARG A 61 3.44 -1.28 -11.17
CA ARG A 61 2.44 -0.30 -11.59
C ARG A 61 1.05 -0.93 -11.67
N CYS A 62 0.04 -0.17 -11.28
CA CYS A 62 -1.35 -0.54 -11.53
C CYS A 62 -1.57 -0.65 -13.05
N PRO A 63 -2.20 -1.73 -13.55
CA PRO A 63 -2.43 -1.93 -14.98
C PRO A 63 -3.45 -0.95 -15.59
N CYS A 64 -4.22 -0.23 -14.77
CA CYS A 64 -5.25 0.70 -15.23
C CYS A 64 -4.79 2.17 -15.23
N CYS A 65 -4.23 2.66 -14.11
CA CYS A 65 -3.88 4.07 -13.94
C CYS A 65 -2.37 4.36 -13.89
N GLY A 66 -1.52 3.33 -13.86
CA GLY A 66 -0.06 3.47 -13.84
C GLY A 66 0.54 3.93 -12.50
N SER A 67 -0.26 4.03 -11.43
CA SER A 67 0.25 4.38 -10.09
C SER A 67 1.24 3.33 -9.60
N ASN A 68 2.30 3.79 -8.92
CA ASN A 68 3.40 2.92 -8.45
C ASN A 68 3.10 2.41 -7.03
N TYR A 69 3.30 1.11 -6.82
CA TYR A 69 3.12 0.41 -5.55
C TYR A 69 4.42 -0.30 -5.21
N LYS A 70 4.85 -0.24 -3.95
CA LYS A 70 6.05 -0.93 -3.48
C LYS A 70 5.74 -1.72 -2.22
N LEU A 71 6.04 -3.02 -2.27
CA LEU A 71 5.88 -3.90 -1.12
C LEU A 71 7.08 -3.77 -0.18
N VAL A 72 6.80 -3.57 1.11
CA VAL A 72 7.80 -3.49 2.18
C VAL A 72 7.51 -4.58 3.20
N PRO A 73 8.50 -5.40 3.56
CA PRO A 73 8.31 -6.41 4.61
C PRO A 73 8.02 -5.74 5.94
N HIS A 74 7.04 -6.26 6.67
CA HIS A 74 6.64 -5.81 8.00
C HIS A 74 6.51 -7.00 8.94
N GLU A 75 7.10 -6.91 10.12
CA GLU A 75 6.98 -7.91 11.18
C GLU A 75 5.88 -7.51 12.15
N LEU A 76 5.01 -8.47 12.48
CA LEU A 76 3.97 -8.27 13.50
C LEU A 76 4.56 -8.54 14.89
N PRO A 77 4.25 -7.69 15.88
CA PRO A 77 4.56 -8.00 17.27
C PRO A 77 3.71 -9.20 17.75
N HIS A 78 4.36 -10.14 18.43
CA HIS A 78 3.74 -11.33 19.03
C HIS A 78 3.06 -11.02 20.37
#